data_AF-A0A379AA03-F1
#
_entry.id   AF-A0A379AA03-F1
#
_cell.length_a   1.000
_cell.length_b   1.000
_cell.length_c   1.000
_cell.angle_alpha   90.00
_cell.angle_beta   90.00
_cell.angle_gamma   90.00
#
_symmetry.space_group_name_H-M   'P 1'
#
loop_
_entity.id
_entity.type
_entity.pdbx_description
1 polymer ?
#
loop_
_entity_poly.entity_id
_entity_poly.type
_entity_poly.pdbx_seq_one_letter_code
_entity_poly.pdbx_strand_id
1 'polypeptide(L)'
;MERSAHSLVPTFLALARHSWLRPADIALRETVGRLGRDGEQQMMAATGGVNTHRGAIWALGLLVSAAAMHGGAASADQLTRTAAALASLPDRAAPKLFSKGLKATHRYQVPGAREEAQQAFPHVMKLALPQLMTSRATGASESEARLDALMAIMTSLSDTCVLSRAGMTGLKAMQQGARAVLLSGGCRTAGGQKALAQLDQRMLSLNASPGGAADLLAATLFIDRVCSPEHSYF
;
A
#
# COMPACT_ATOMS: atom_id res chain seq x y z
N MET A 1 -1.13 -15.25 -5.83
CA MET A 1 -0.91 -13.80 -5.61
C MET A 1 -0.47 -13.12 -6.91
N GLU A 2 0.50 -13.67 -7.65
CA GLU A 2 0.96 -13.06 -8.91
C GLU A 2 -0.13 -13.01 -10.00
N ARG A 3 -0.92 -14.08 -10.15
CA ARG A 3 -2.05 -14.13 -11.11
C ARG A 3 -3.09 -13.01 -10.87
N SER A 4 -3.35 -12.66 -9.62
CA SER A 4 -4.28 -11.58 -9.26
C SER A 4 -3.68 -10.18 -9.44
N ALA A 5 -2.36 -10.03 -9.32
CA ALA A 5 -1.68 -8.79 -9.69
C ALA A 5 -1.68 -8.58 -11.20
N HIS A 6 -1.38 -9.62 -11.99
CA HIS A 6 -1.39 -9.54 -13.45
C HIS A 6 -2.77 -9.22 -14.04
N SER A 7 -3.87 -9.70 -13.42
CA SER A 7 -5.23 -9.34 -13.86
C SER A 7 -5.56 -7.85 -13.74
N LEU A 8 -4.79 -7.09 -12.95
CA LEU A 8 -5.00 -5.65 -12.76
C LEU A 8 -4.23 -4.78 -13.74
N VAL A 9 -3.33 -5.35 -14.55
CA VAL A 9 -2.55 -4.60 -15.56
C VAL A 9 -3.45 -3.77 -16.49
N PRO A 10 -4.56 -4.30 -17.05
CA PRO A 10 -5.46 -3.51 -17.89
C PRO A 10 -6.10 -2.32 -17.14
N THR A 11 -6.38 -2.50 -15.85
CA THR A 11 -6.96 -1.45 -15.00
C THR A 11 -5.96 -0.30 -14.80
N PHE A 12 -4.71 -0.62 -14.43
CA PHE A 12 -3.67 0.40 -14.26
C PHE A 12 -3.32 1.12 -15.57
N LEU A 13 -3.33 0.40 -16.69
CA LEU A 13 -3.15 1.02 -18.01
C LEU A 13 -4.29 1.99 -18.35
N ALA A 14 -5.54 1.62 -18.07
CA ALA A 14 -6.69 2.52 -18.27
C ALA A 14 -6.58 3.77 -17.39
N LEU A 15 -6.21 3.60 -16.12
CA LEU A 15 -5.97 4.71 -15.20
C LEU A 15 -4.90 5.66 -15.73
N ALA A 16 -3.75 5.14 -16.16
CA ALA A 16 -2.68 5.94 -16.74
C ALA A 16 -3.15 6.73 -17.98
N ARG A 17 -3.85 6.06 -18.91
CA ARG A 17 -4.36 6.71 -20.14
C ARG A 17 -5.35 7.84 -19.86
N HIS A 18 -6.27 7.65 -18.92
CA HIS A 18 -7.26 8.67 -18.58
C HIS A 18 -6.71 9.82 -17.72
N SER A 19 -5.55 9.61 -17.10
CA SER A 19 -4.86 10.60 -16.26
C SER A 19 -3.71 11.33 -16.97
N TRP A 20 -3.31 10.89 -18.17
CA TRP A 20 -2.13 11.40 -18.86
C TRP A 20 -2.17 12.91 -19.08
N LEU A 21 -1.18 13.63 -18.51
CA LEU A 21 -1.04 15.09 -18.59
C LEU A 21 -2.32 15.86 -18.25
N ARG A 22 -3.11 15.33 -17.31
CA ARG A 22 -4.40 15.91 -16.89
C ARG A 22 -4.32 16.44 -15.45
N PRO A 23 -4.85 17.63 -15.13
CA PRO A 23 -4.92 18.10 -13.75
C PRO A 23 -5.90 17.29 -12.90
N ALA A 24 -5.75 17.35 -11.58
CA ALA A 24 -6.70 16.75 -10.65
C ALA A 24 -8.01 17.57 -10.68
N ASP A 25 -9.10 16.94 -11.08
CA ASP A 25 -10.44 17.51 -11.05
C ASP A 25 -11.47 16.43 -10.64
N ILE A 26 -12.70 16.86 -10.32
CA ILE A 26 -13.77 15.94 -9.87
C ILE A 26 -14.07 14.89 -10.94
N ALA A 27 -14.09 15.26 -12.23
CA ALA A 27 -14.39 14.33 -13.31
C ALA A 27 -13.31 13.25 -13.47
N LEU A 28 -12.04 13.59 -13.27
CA LEU A 28 -10.93 12.64 -13.24
C LEU A 28 -11.05 11.74 -12.02
N ARG A 29 -11.35 12.31 -10.84
CA ARG A 29 -11.54 11.51 -9.62
C ARG A 29 -12.66 10.49 -9.76
N GLU A 30 -13.79 10.86 -10.36
CA GLU A 30 -14.90 9.94 -10.64
C GLU A 30 -14.51 8.87 -11.67
N THR A 31 -13.74 9.23 -12.70
CA THR A 31 -13.20 8.29 -13.70
C THR A 31 -12.27 7.27 -13.05
N VAL A 32 -11.31 7.73 -12.24
CA VAL A 32 -10.39 6.89 -11.46
C VAL A 32 -11.17 5.97 -10.52
N GLY A 33 -12.17 6.50 -9.83
CA GLY A 33 -13.04 5.72 -8.94
C GLY A 33 -13.79 4.62 -9.67
N ARG A 34 -14.36 4.92 -10.85
CA ARG A 34 -15.06 3.94 -11.68
C ARG A 34 -14.12 2.84 -12.17
N LEU A 35 -12.98 3.21 -12.77
CA LEU A 35 -11.99 2.25 -13.28
C LEU A 35 -11.45 1.35 -12.17
N GLY A 36 -11.20 1.90 -10.98
CA GLY A 36 -10.78 1.10 -9.82
C GLY A 36 -11.84 0.08 -9.37
N ARG A 37 -13.13 0.46 -9.39
CA ARG A 37 -14.23 -0.47 -9.09
C ARG A 37 -14.39 -1.55 -10.16
N ASP A 38 -14.27 -1.19 -11.44
CA ASP A 38 -14.32 -2.13 -12.56
C ASP A 38 -13.16 -3.15 -12.45
N GLY A 39 -11.96 -2.67 -12.10
CA GLY A 39 -10.79 -3.52 -11.84
C GLY A 39 -10.96 -4.44 -10.62
N GLU A 40 -11.56 -3.95 -9.53
CA GLU A 40 -11.90 -4.78 -8.37
C GLU A 40 -12.84 -5.94 -8.77
N GLN A 41 -13.87 -5.66 -9.58
CA GLN A 41 -14.80 -6.68 -10.07
C GLN A 41 -14.11 -7.73 -10.96
N GLN A 42 -13.25 -7.29 -11.88
CA GLN A 42 -12.48 -8.19 -12.75
C GLN A 42 -11.54 -9.09 -11.95
N MET A 43 -10.83 -8.53 -10.97
CA MET A 43 -9.98 -9.30 -10.07
C MET A 43 -10.81 -10.34 -9.30
N MET A 44 -11.95 -9.95 -8.73
CA MET A 44 -12.81 -10.88 -7.98
C MET A 44 -13.31 -12.04 -8.86
N ALA A 45 -13.66 -11.78 -10.12
CA ALA A 45 -14.04 -12.83 -11.05
C ALA A 45 -12.88 -13.79 -11.34
N ALA A 46 -11.66 -13.27 -11.52
CA ALA A 46 -10.47 -14.06 -11.79
C ALA A 46 -9.97 -14.88 -10.59
N THR A 47 -10.28 -14.47 -9.36
CA THR A 47 -9.83 -15.12 -8.12
C THR A 47 -10.88 -15.97 -7.43
N GLY A 48 -12.05 -16.17 -8.04
CA GLY A 48 -13.15 -16.91 -7.41
C GLY A 48 -13.71 -16.21 -6.16
N GLY A 49 -13.69 -14.88 -6.14
CA GLY A 49 -14.22 -14.06 -5.04
C GLY A 49 -13.21 -13.74 -3.93
N VAL A 50 -11.95 -14.17 -4.04
CA VAL A 50 -10.91 -13.82 -3.06
C VAL A 50 -10.52 -12.35 -3.23
N ASN A 51 -10.86 -11.54 -2.24
CA ASN A 51 -10.58 -10.11 -2.24
C ASN A 51 -9.22 -9.81 -1.57
N THR A 52 -8.13 -10.09 -2.27
CA THR A 52 -6.75 -10.01 -1.75
C THR A 52 -6.06 -8.65 -1.97
N HIS A 53 -6.57 -7.78 -2.85
CA HIS A 53 -5.83 -6.57 -3.27
C HIS A 53 -6.68 -5.30 -3.36
N ARG A 54 -7.83 -5.23 -2.66
CA ARG A 54 -8.67 -4.02 -2.73
C ARG A 54 -7.92 -2.74 -2.32
N GLY A 55 -7.14 -2.80 -1.24
CA GLY A 55 -6.37 -1.64 -0.80
C GLY A 55 -5.22 -1.31 -1.75
N ALA A 56 -4.56 -2.32 -2.33
CA ALA A 56 -3.56 -2.10 -3.38
C ALA A 56 -4.15 -1.44 -4.62
N ILE A 57 -5.33 -1.86 -5.10
CA ILE A 57 -6.02 -1.20 -6.24
C ILE A 57 -6.27 0.28 -5.92
N TRP A 58 -6.68 0.58 -4.70
CA TRP A 58 -6.90 1.96 -4.26
C TRP A 58 -5.60 2.78 -4.24
N ALA A 59 -4.58 2.31 -3.51
CA ALA A 59 -3.32 3.02 -3.35
C ALA A 59 -2.56 3.15 -4.67
N LEU A 60 -2.36 2.04 -5.38
CA LEU A 60 -1.69 2.03 -6.69
C LEU A 60 -2.51 2.77 -7.74
N GLY A 61 -3.84 2.69 -7.71
CA GLY A 61 -4.67 3.40 -8.68
C GLY A 61 -4.49 4.92 -8.60
N LEU A 62 -4.45 5.47 -7.38
CA LEU A 62 -4.16 6.89 -7.16
C LEU A 62 -2.74 7.27 -7.59
N LEU A 63 -1.75 6.43 -7.26
CA LEU A 63 -0.34 6.69 -7.58
C LEU A 63 -0.04 6.55 -9.07
N VAL A 64 -0.61 5.57 -9.76
CA VAL A 64 -0.50 5.41 -11.23
C VAL A 64 -1.12 6.60 -11.93
N SER A 65 -2.32 7.02 -11.50
CA SER A 65 -2.95 8.23 -12.02
C SER A 65 -2.07 9.45 -11.79
N ALA A 66 -1.57 9.65 -10.57
CA ALA A 66 -0.70 10.77 -10.25
C ALA A 66 0.60 10.78 -11.10
N ALA A 67 1.22 9.62 -11.34
CA ALA A 67 2.40 9.51 -12.19
C ALA A 67 2.08 9.93 -13.63
N ALA A 68 0.97 9.45 -14.18
CA ALA A 68 0.53 9.79 -15.53
C ALA A 68 0.16 11.28 -15.68
N MET A 69 -0.39 11.90 -14.64
CA MET A 69 -0.67 13.35 -14.64
C MET A 69 0.60 14.19 -14.80
N HIS A 70 1.73 13.70 -14.32
CA HIS A 70 3.06 14.30 -14.50
C HIS A 70 3.81 13.79 -15.75
N GLY A 71 3.13 13.07 -16.65
CA GLY A 71 3.77 12.52 -17.85
C GLY A 71 4.84 11.46 -17.56
N GLY A 72 4.76 10.80 -16.40
CA GLY A 72 5.75 9.80 -15.96
C GLY A 72 7.01 10.38 -15.29
N ALA A 73 7.12 11.71 -15.18
CA ALA A 73 8.27 12.38 -14.56
C ALA A 73 7.84 13.13 -13.29
N ALA A 74 7.95 12.49 -12.13
CA ALA A 74 7.66 13.12 -10.84
C ALA A 74 8.59 12.61 -9.75
N SER A 75 8.95 13.49 -8.82
CA SER A 75 9.53 13.05 -7.55
C SER A 75 8.49 12.30 -6.71
N ALA A 76 8.94 11.44 -5.79
CA ALA A 76 8.05 10.72 -4.87
C ALA A 76 7.10 11.65 -4.09
N ASP A 77 7.60 12.84 -3.76
CA ASP A 77 6.90 13.88 -3.04
C ASP A 77 5.82 14.58 -3.90
N GLN A 78 6.13 14.90 -5.17
CA GLN A 78 5.13 15.39 -6.13
C GLN A 78 4.03 14.35 -6.40
N LEU A 79 4.45 13.10 -6.56
CA LEU A 79 3.59 11.96 -6.86
C LEU A 79 2.56 11.72 -5.74
N THR A 80 3.03 11.62 -4.50
CA THR A 80 2.16 11.38 -3.33
C THR A 80 1.23 12.57 -3.02
N ARG A 81 1.69 13.82 -3.17
CA ARG A 81 0.81 14.99 -3.06
C ARG A 81 -0.30 15.04 -4.10
N THR A 82 0.02 14.65 -5.33
CA THR A 82 -0.96 14.62 -6.43
C THR A 82 -2.00 13.53 -6.19
N ALA A 83 -1.56 12.35 -5.74
CA ALA A 83 -2.44 11.28 -5.31
C ALA A 83 -3.33 11.71 -4.12
N ALA A 84 -2.79 12.48 -3.17
CA ALA A 84 -3.55 13.04 -2.05
C ALA A 84 -4.62 14.05 -2.50
N ALA A 85 -4.29 14.91 -3.48
CA ALA A 85 -5.24 15.83 -4.07
C ALA A 85 -6.41 15.07 -4.73
N LEU A 86 -6.13 14.03 -5.54
CA LEU A 86 -7.16 13.15 -6.08
C LEU A 86 -7.99 12.48 -4.98
N ALA A 87 -7.35 11.90 -3.95
CA ALA A 87 -8.04 11.21 -2.86
C ALA A 87 -8.96 12.14 -2.03
N SER A 88 -8.69 13.44 -2.05
CA SER A 88 -9.46 14.47 -1.35
C SER A 88 -10.69 14.95 -2.13
N LEU A 89 -10.72 14.74 -3.45
CA LEU A 89 -11.86 15.08 -4.29
C LEU A 89 -13.03 14.10 -4.09
N PRO A 90 -14.28 14.59 -4.20
CA PRO A 90 -15.47 13.75 -4.09
C PRO A 90 -15.60 12.77 -5.27
N ASP A 91 -16.26 11.64 -5.01
CA ASP A 91 -16.68 10.67 -6.02
C ASP A 91 -18.12 10.27 -5.71
N ARG A 92 -19.07 10.74 -6.52
CA ARG A 92 -20.51 10.57 -6.25
C ARG A 92 -20.96 9.11 -6.32
N ALA A 93 -20.22 8.29 -7.06
CA ALA A 93 -20.46 6.87 -7.22
C ALA A 93 -19.66 6.01 -6.23
N ALA A 94 -18.91 6.63 -5.29
CA ALA A 94 -18.24 5.91 -4.23
C ALA A 94 -19.27 5.12 -3.40
N PRO A 95 -19.01 3.83 -3.09
CA PRO A 95 -19.94 3.02 -2.32
C PRO A 95 -20.24 3.67 -0.96
N LYS A 96 -21.53 3.86 -0.66
CA LYS A 96 -22.00 4.34 0.65
C LYS A 96 -22.01 3.24 1.72
N LEU A 97 -21.79 1.99 1.31
CA LEU A 97 -21.78 0.82 2.19
C LEU A 97 -20.48 0.74 3.00
N PHE A 98 -20.61 0.34 4.27
CA PHE A 98 -19.47 0.16 5.17
C PHE A 98 -18.60 -1.03 4.74
N SER A 99 -17.40 -0.74 4.21
CA SER A 99 -16.36 -1.76 4.01
C SER A 99 -15.88 -2.32 5.36
N LYS A 100 -15.26 -3.51 5.36
CA LYS A 100 -14.64 -4.08 6.58
C LYS A 100 -13.63 -3.10 7.20
N GLY A 101 -12.85 -2.41 6.36
CA GLY A 101 -11.92 -1.38 6.78
C GLY A 101 -12.62 -0.19 7.45
N LEU A 102 -13.70 0.33 6.86
CA LEU A 102 -14.44 1.45 7.44
C LEU A 102 -15.11 1.07 8.76
N LYS A 103 -15.59 -0.17 8.91
CA LYS A 103 -16.09 -0.69 10.20
C LYS A 103 -14.98 -0.71 11.26
N ALA A 104 -13.77 -1.14 10.90
CA ALA A 104 -12.63 -1.17 11.82
C ALA A 104 -12.20 0.25 12.22
N THR A 105 -12.07 1.18 11.25
CA THR A 105 -11.80 2.61 11.48
C THR A 105 -12.81 3.20 12.46
N HIS A 106 -14.12 3.00 12.25
CA HIS A 106 -15.15 3.51 13.15
C HIS A 106 -15.13 2.84 14.53
N ARG A 107 -14.97 1.52 14.59
CA ARG A 107 -14.93 0.78 15.86
C ARG A 107 -13.73 1.16 16.73
N TYR A 108 -12.56 1.35 16.13
CA TYR A 108 -11.32 1.59 16.84
C TYR A 108 -10.88 3.05 16.84
N GLN A 109 -11.60 3.94 16.16
CA GLN A 109 -11.29 5.38 16.03
C GLN A 109 -9.88 5.62 15.50
N VAL A 110 -9.50 4.90 14.44
CA VAL A 110 -8.18 4.96 13.79
C VAL A 110 -8.30 5.37 12.32
N PRO A 111 -7.31 6.05 11.73
CA PRO A 111 -7.31 6.37 10.31
C PRO A 111 -7.33 5.10 9.44
N GLY A 112 -7.96 5.17 8.27
CA GLY A 112 -7.98 4.11 7.27
C GLY A 112 -7.14 4.44 6.03
N ALA A 113 -7.29 3.62 4.99
CA ALA A 113 -6.56 3.77 3.73
C ALA A 113 -6.91 5.08 2.98
N ARG A 114 -8.08 5.67 3.23
CA ARG A 114 -8.46 6.95 2.65
C ARG A 114 -7.65 8.08 3.28
N GLU A 115 -7.61 8.13 4.60
CA GLU A 115 -6.86 9.13 5.36
C GLU A 115 -5.36 9.03 5.08
N GLU A 116 -4.82 7.81 4.98
CA GLU A 116 -3.43 7.57 4.56
C GLU A 116 -3.12 8.21 3.20
N ALA A 117 -3.99 8.02 2.20
CA ALA A 117 -3.82 8.61 0.88
C ALA A 117 -3.98 10.14 0.90
N GLN A 118 -4.98 10.67 1.63
CA GLN A 118 -5.22 12.11 1.75
C GLN A 118 -4.07 12.84 2.46
N GLN A 119 -3.32 12.14 3.32
CA GLN A 119 -2.12 12.65 3.98
C GLN A 119 -0.83 12.43 3.16
N ALA A 120 -0.96 12.08 1.87
CA ALA A 120 0.17 11.81 0.97
C ALA A 120 1.05 10.64 1.43
N PHE A 121 0.44 9.56 1.92
CA PHE A 121 1.08 8.29 2.27
C PHE A 121 2.25 8.43 3.26
N PRO A 122 2.02 8.95 4.49
CA PRO A 122 3.07 9.18 5.46
C PRO A 122 3.88 7.92 5.81
N HIS A 123 3.25 6.73 5.88
CA HIS A 123 4.00 5.49 6.18
C HIS A 123 4.93 5.10 5.02
N VAL A 124 4.53 5.40 3.78
CA VAL A 124 5.38 5.17 2.61
C VAL A 124 6.55 6.14 2.60
N MET A 125 6.27 7.44 2.70
CA MET A 125 7.27 8.50 2.53
C MET A 125 8.24 8.62 3.69
N LYS A 126 7.76 8.42 4.93
CA LYS A 126 8.57 8.67 6.14
C LYS A 126 9.20 7.40 6.72
N LEU A 127 8.68 6.22 6.40
CA LEU A 127 9.13 4.96 7.00
C LEU A 127 9.64 3.98 5.93
N ALA A 128 8.77 3.59 4.99
CA ALA A 128 9.06 2.49 4.07
C ALA A 128 10.16 2.81 3.05
N LEU A 129 10.06 3.96 2.34
CA LEU A 129 11.08 4.36 1.36
C LEU A 129 12.46 4.59 2.00
N PRO A 130 12.57 5.33 3.13
CA PRO A 130 13.85 5.45 3.84
C PRO A 130 14.40 4.09 4.26
N GLN A 131 13.59 3.21 4.85
CA GLN A 131 14.05 1.89 5.28
C GLN A 131 14.52 1.03 4.11
N LEU A 132 13.79 1.03 2.99
CA LEU A 132 14.17 0.31 1.78
C LEU A 132 15.56 0.74 1.28
N MET A 133 15.78 2.06 1.20
CA MET A 133 17.07 2.64 0.81
C MET A 133 18.18 2.31 1.80
N THR A 134 17.93 2.40 3.10
CA THR A 134 18.90 2.04 4.15
C THR A 134 19.29 0.56 4.09
N SER A 135 18.32 -0.35 3.94
CA SER A 135 18.60 -1.78 3.83
C SER A 135 19.42 -2.09 2.58
N ARG A 136 19.12 -1.48 1.43
CA ARG A 136 19.95 -1.59 0.21
C ARG A 136 21.37 -1.06 0.42
N ALA A 137 21.51 0.12 1.01
CA ALA A 137 22.81 0.76 1.24
C ALA A 137 23.71 -0.05 2.20
N THR A 138 23.09 -0.80 3.11
CA THR A 138 23.78 -1.74 4.02
C THR A 138 24.02 -3.11 3.39
N GLY A 139 23.65 -3.28 2.11
CA GLY A 139 23.91 -4.45 1.27
C GLY A 139 22.90 -5.58 1.44
N ALA A 140 21.71 -5.33 1.99
CA ALA A 140 20.64 -6.33 2.00
C ALA A 140 20.23 -6.68 0.57
N SER A 141 19.83 -7.93 0.34
CA SER A 141 19.18 -8.33 -0.92
C SER A 141 17.87 -7.58 -1.11
N GLU A 142 17.36 -7.51 -2.34
CA GLU A 142 16.06 -6.88 -2.62
C GLU A 142 14.93 -7.46 -1.77
N SER A 143 14.89 -8.77 -1.59
CA SER A 143 13.87 -9.43 -0.77
C SER A 143 13.95 -9.00 0.69
N GLU A 144 15.16 -8.93 1.26
CA GLU A 144 15.38 -8.48 2.63
C GLU A 144 15.03 -6.99 2.80
N ALA A 145 15.42 -6.14 1.86
CA ALA A 145 15.12 -4.71 1.91
C ALA A 145 13.61 -4.43 1.82
N ARG A 146 12.87 -5.21 1.02
CA ARG A 146 11.40 -5.15 0.92
C ARG A 146 10.72 -5.63 2.21
N LEU A 147 11.25 -6.67 2.84
CA LEU A 147 10.76 -7.13 4.14
C LEU A 147 11.00 -6.08 5.22
N ASP A 148 12.17 -5.45 5.26
CA ASP A 148 12.45 -4.37 6.22
C ASP A 148 11.53 -3.16 5.99
N ALA A 149 11.28 -2.78 4.74
CA ALA A 149 10.32 -1.73 4.41
C ALA A 149 8.89 -2.08 4.87
N LEU A 150 8.47 -3.34 4.72
CA LEU A 150 7.21 -3.84 5.27
C LEU A 150 7.18 -3.73 6.80
N MET A 151 8.27 -4.12 7.48
CA MET A 151 8.39 -3.98 8.93
C MET A 151 8.27 -2.52 9.36
N ALA A 152 8.91 -1.60 8.64
CA ALA A 152 8.85 -0.17 8.93
C ALA A 152 7.40 0.35 8.90
N ILE A 153 6.61 -0.04 7.88
CA ILE A 153 5.18 0.28 7.81
C ILE A 153 4.44 -0.30 9.02
N MET A 154 4.66 -1.58 9.31
CA MET A 154 3.98 -2.32 10.37
C MET A 154 4.27 -1.77 11.77
N THR A 155 5.35 -1.00 11.98
CA THR A 155 5.67 -0.44 13.30
C THR A 155 4.64 0.55 13.83
N SER A 156 3.89 1.24 12.97
CA SER A 156 2.91 2.27 13.39
C SER A 156 1.58 2.23 12.67
N LEU A 157 1.48 1.54 11.52
CA LEU A 157 0.23 1.50 10.77
C LEU A 157 -0.90 0.92 11.62
N SER A 158 -2.04 1.62 11.65
CA SER A 158 -3.29 1.13 12.21
C SER A 158 -3.97 0.20 11.20
N ASP A 159 -3.39 -0.98 10.98
CA ASP A 159 -3.83 -1.89 9.92
C ASP A 159 -5.26 -2.39 10.17
N THR A 160 -6.20 -1.93 9.34
CA THR A 160 -7.62 -2.27 9.46
C THR A 160 -7.92 -3.74 9.14
N CYS A 161 -7.07 -4.42 8.36
CA CYS A 161 -7.20 -5.85 8.10
C CYS A 161 -6.87 -6.64 9.38
N VAL A 162 -5.80 -6.26 10.08
CA VAL A 162 -5.45 -6.86 11.38
C VAL A 162 -6.52 -6.56 12.42
N LEU A 163 -6.93 -5.30 12.55
CA LEU A 163 -7.97 -4.89 13.50
C LEU A 163 -9.29 -5.65 13.28
N SER A 164 -9.66 -5.90 12.02
CA SER A 164 -10.89 -6.62 11.70
C SER A 164 -10.88 -8.10 12.11
N ARG A 165 -9.70 -8.74 12.16
CA ARG A 165 -9.57 -10.18 12.45
C ARG A 165 -9.12 -10.48 13.89
N ALA A 166 -8.15 -9.71 14.38
CA ALA A 166 -7.45 -9.96 15.64
C ALA A 166 -7.53 -8.79 16.63
N GLY A 167 -8.25 -7.72 16.26
CA GLY A 167 -8.46 -6.55 17.10
C GLY A 167 -7.15 -5.87 17.54
N MET A 168 -7.24 -5.16 18.66
CA MET A 168 -6.11 -4.39 19.19
C MET A 168 -4.95 -5.29 19.66
N THR A 169 -5.24 -6.51 20.10
CA THR A 169 -4.20 -7.49 20.48
C THR A 169 -3.34 -7.86 19.27
N GLY A 170 -3.97 -8.16 18.13
CA GLY A 170 -3.27 -8.40 16.87
C GLY A 170 -2.47 -7.19 16.41
N LEU A 171 -3.06 -5.99 16.49
CA LEU A 171 -2.38 -4.77 16.06
C LEU A 171 -1.12 -4.49 16.90
N LYS A 172 -1.22 -4.63 18.23
CA LYS A 172 -0.07 -4.44 19.12
C LYS A 172 1.02 -5.49 18.87
N ALA A 173 0.63 -6.76 18.71
CA ALA A 173 1.57 -7.84 18.40
C ALA A 173 2.32 -7.57 17.09
N MET A 174 1.60 -7.13 16.05
CA MET A 174 2.17 -6.73 14.77
C MET A 174 3.21 -5.61 14.93
N GLN A 175 2.82 -4.50 15.57
CA GLN A 175 3.69 -3.33 15.73
C GLN A 175 4.92 -3.63 16.59
N GLN A 176 4.76 -4.41 17.67
CA GLN A 176 5.86 -4.79 18.54
C GLN A 176 6.83 -5.75 17.86
N GLY A 177 6.32 -6.78 17.18
CA GLY A 177 7.18 -7.73 16.48
C GLY A 177 7.92 -7.09 15.31
N ALA A 178 7.26 -6.20 14.55
CA ALA A 178 7.92 -5.47 13.47
C ALA A 178 9.07 -4.57 13.99
N ARG A 179 8.87 -3.88 15.12
CA ARG A 179 9.94 -3.13 15.78
C ARG A 179 11.09 -4.05 16.23
N ALA A 180 10.78 -5.23 16.77
CA ALA A 180 11.80 -6.19 17.20
C ALA A 180 12.67 -6.69 16.05
N VAL A 181 12.09 -6.89 14.85
CA VAL A 181 12.85 -7.24 13.64
C VAL A 181 13.85 -6.14 13.29
N LEU A 182 13.39 -4.89 13.19
CA LEU A 182 14.26 -3.76 12.83
C LEU A 182 15.33 -3.50 13.90
N LEU A 183 14.98 -3.56 15.19
CA LEU A 183 15.95 -3.42 16.29
C LEU A 183 16.99 -4.54 16.35
N SER A 184 16.67 -5.71 15.78
CA SER A 184 17.62 -6.82 15.64
C SER A 184 18.52 -6.70 14.40
N GLY A 185 18.46 -5.56 13.69
CA GLY A 185 19.28 -5.28 12.51
C GLY A 185 18.63 -5.62 11.17
N GLY A 186 17.32 -5.89 11.15
CA GLY A 186 16.58 -6.19 9.92
C GLY A 186 16.85 -7.59 9.37
N CYS A 187 16.19 -7.93 8.27
CA CYS A 187 16.11 -9.30 7.73
C CYS A 187 17.44 -9.83 7.18
N ARG A 188 18.45 -8.96 7.02
CA ARG A 188 19.82 -9.35 6.67
C ARG A 188 20.54 -10.08 7.82
N THR A 189 20.18 -9.80 9.08
CA THR A 189 20.86 -10.41 10.23
C THR A 189 20.15 -11.68 10.69
N ALA A 190 20.91 -12.62 11.26
CA ALA A 190 20.33 -13.82 11.87
C ALA A 190 19.33 -13.47 12.99
N GLY A 191 19.59 -12.39 13.74
CA GLY A 191 18.69 -11.87 14.77
C GLY A 191 17.36 -11.39 14.19
N GLY A 192 17.40 -10.59 13.12
CA GLY A 192 16.20 -10.09 12.45
C GLY A 192 15.40 -11.20 11.78
N GLN A 193 16.04 -12.19 11.14
CA GLN A 193 15.37 -13.36 10.58
C GLN A 193 14.63 -14.17 11.66
N LYS A 194 15.27 -14.38 12.82
CA LYS A 194 14.64 -15.05 13.96
C LYS A 194 13.44 -14.25 14.48
N ALA A 195 13.58 -12.94 14.63
CA ALA A 195 12.49 -12.06 15.06
C ALA A 195 11.33 -12.06 14.05
N LEU A 196 11.63 -12.12 12.74
CA LEU A 196 10.62 -12.16 11.68
C LEU A 196 9.83 -13.48 11.75
N ALA A 197 10.52 -14.61 11.92
CA ALA A 197 9.86 -15.91 12.09
C ALA A 197 8.96 -15.95 13.33
N GLN A 198 9.39 -15.32 14.44
CA GLN A 198 8.56 -15.20 15.65
C GLN A 198 7.34 -14.32 15.42
N LEU A 199 7.49 -13.19 14.72
CA LEU A 199 6.39 -12.33 14.34
C LEU A 199 5.39 -13.09 13.45
N ASP A 200 5.87 -13.79 12.42
CA ASP A 200 5.02 -14.55 11.50
C ASP A 200 4.20 -15.63 12.23
N GLN A 201 4.86 -16.44 13.07
CA GLN A 201 4.18 -17.43 13.92
C GLN A 201 3.12 -16.77 14.83
N ARG A 202 3.45 -15.61 15.41
CA ARG A 202 2.51 -14.88 16.28
C ARG A 202 1.30 -14.38 15.50
N MET A 203 1.50 -13.82 14.31
CA MET A 203 0.42 -13.34 13.45
C MET A 203 -0.49 -14.49 12.99
N LEU A 204 0.08 -15.64 12.62
CA LEU A 204 -0.66 -16.86 12.30
C LEU A 204 -1.50 -17.34 13.49
N SER A 205 -0.93 -17.39 14.70
CA SER A 205 -1.65 -17.81 15.91
C SER A 205 -2.84 -16.91 16.26
N LEU A 206 -2.79 -15.63 15.86
CA LEU A 206 -3.85 -14.66 16.08
C LEU A 206 -4.83 -14.58 14.90
N ASN A 207 -4.63 -15.40 13.86
CA ASN A 207 -5.35 -15.30 12.58
C ASN A 207 -5.32 -13.86 12.00
N ALA A 208 -4.19 -13.18 12.19
CA ALA A 208 -3.97 -11.80 11.79
C ALA A 208 -3.20 -11.74 10.48
N SER A 209 -3.64 -10.90 9.55
CA SER A 209 -2.96 -10.68 8.27
C SER A 209 -2.79 -9.18 8.04
N PRO A 210 -1.55 -8.66 7.94
CA PRO A 210 -1.24 -7.24 7.76
C PRO A 210 -1.47 -6.79 6.31
N GLY A 211 -2.71 -6.89 5.84
CA GLY A 211 -3.07 -6.60 4.44
C GLY A 211 -2.89 -5.13 4.08
N GLY A 212 -3.22 -4.20 4.98
CA GLY A 212 -2.99 -2.78 4.75
C GLY A 212 -1.50 -2.44 4.64
N ALA A 213 -0.66 -3.08 5.46
CA ALA A 213 0.78 -2.92 5.35
C ALA A 213 1.33 -3.46 4.02
N ALA A 214 0.82 -4.60 3.54
CA ALA A 214 1.18 -5.15 2.24
C ALA A 214 0.76 -4.24 1.07
N ASP A 215 -0.43 -3.64 1.15
CA ASP A 215 -0.90 -2.66 0.16
C ASP A 215 0.00 -1.41 0.12
N LEU A 216 0.46 -0.93 1.27
CA LEU A 216 1.41 0.18 1.35
C LEU A 216 2.82 -0.21 0.90
N LEU A 217 3.26 -1.45 1.13
CA LEU A 217 4.52 -1.93 0.54
C LEU A 217 4.43 -1.91 -0.99
N ALA A 218 3.32 -2.34 -1.59
CA ALA A 218 3.14 -2.26 -3.03
C ALA A 218 3.24 -0.81 -3.54
N ALA A 219 2.64 0.15 -2.82
CA ALA A 219 2.77 1.57 -3.11
C ALA A 219 4.23 2.07 -2.99
N THR A 220 4.95 1.66 -1.95
CA THR A 220 6.39 1.94 -1.77
C THR A 220 7.20 1.48 -2.97
N LEU A 221 7.02 0.23 -3.41
CA LEU A 221 7.79 -0.34 -4.52
C LEU A 221 7.43 0.31 -5.86
N PHE A 222 6.17 0.70 -6.05
CA PHE A 222 5.77 1.47 -7.21
C PHE A 222 6.50 2.83 -7.25
N ILE A 223 6.46 3.59 -6.17
CA ILE A 223 7.11 4.91 -6.08
C ILE A 223 8.62 4.77 -6.26
N ASP A 224 9.24 3.82 -5.57
CA ASP A 224 10.66 3.50 -5.71
C ASP A 224 11.03 3.24 -7.18
N ARG A 225 10.22 2.45 -7.89
CA ARG A 225 10.49 2.07 -9.29
C ARG A 225 10.30 3.20 -10.30
N VAL A 226 9.34 4.11 -10.09
CA VAL A 226 9.01 5.19 -11.04
C VAL A 226 9.76 6.49 -10.75
N CYS A 227 10.23 6.69 -9.51
CA CYS A 227 10.97 7.88 -9.11
C CYS A 227 12.49 7.66 -9.05
N SER A 228 12.97 6.42 -9.04
CA SER A 228 14.42 6.14 -9.06
C SER A 228 15.01 6.24 -10.46
N PRO A 229 16.07 7.04 -10.68
CA PRO A 229 16.71 7.21 -12.00
C PRO A 229 17.29 5.91 -12.59
N GLU A 230 17.65 4.95 -11.73
CA GLU A 230 18.38 3.74 -12.13
C GLU A 230 17.54 2.68 -12.86
N HIS A 231 16.22 2.83 -12.88
CA HIS A 231 15.32 1.86 -13.51
C HIS A 231 14.66 2.37 -14.80
N SER A 232 15.22 3.41 -15.43
CA SER A 232 14.89 3.79 -16.82
C SER A 232 15.45 2.78 -17.83
N TYR A 233 14.97 1.55 -17.75
CA TYR A 233 15.06 0.57 -18.83
C TYR A 233 13.63 0.10 -19.13
N PHE A 234 12.96 0.87 -19.97
CA PHE A 234 12.03 0.38 -20.98
C PHE A 234 12.08 1.34 -22.16
#